data_AF-A0A8J0V2T6-F1
#
_entry.id   AF-A0A8J0V2T6-F1
#
_cell.length_a   1.000
_cell.length_b   1.000
_cell.length_c   1.000
_cell.angle_alpha   90.00
_cell.angle_beta   90.00
_cell.angle_gamma   90.00
#
_symmetry.space_group_name_H-M   'P 1'
#
loop_
_entity.id
_entity.type
_entity.pdbx_description
1 polymer ?
#
loop_
_entity_poly.entity_id
_entity_poly.type
_entity_poly.pdbx_seq_one_letter_code
_entity_poly.pdbx_strand_id
1 'polypeptide(L)'
;MRHGFDAVKEVLAISKSAAQPGPPFRPRPPLMEDLDAGHSVSFQVEMEARFLILFSGYFVSVFSYPYGQISASCDTMLPQHKGNRPQATASPFFITVSKTSFNSGDSITVKIQSSSDYTFKGFILEALSVGGDTITGAFTTTGNTQGLSCSGGPNSAVSHSDPNPKTSITTSWTAPSGVGPVRFRATVLHDFVTFWSEVESGTLMPLQISNTTCGTAKFCFSDPANCSPNSSNCLFMSAVPSSSGYVFEMSGSTSGYIAIGFSDDQKMGSDDYYICAKNSSENVLIQRAYSTGPVTPQSRNASLSGSPVSSYINGVLNCIFSSGASISTSPSRASASSAYFIFLATGPTQANGQIQQHIKNPLITATKIDLSIYGSTKAASGSSSLVLGHGALMLIAWMTTGTIGMLIARYMKNAAKEQYAGKGLWFLLHVFLMILTVMLTSIAFIMIFSEVAGWSSDTGAHPVLGCIVMILSFLQPFGALLRPAPNDKRRFIFNWAHGLNALVIKVLAVATLFLGLQLVDTSSNQWMPKVMGGFYGWEVLFYIILEVNARWNEKAVYEEVYKKLQSESVILVTFVCGNLAFLIALLVGIGQS
;
A
#
# COMPACT_ATOMS: atom_id res chain seq x y z
N MET A 1 1.07 -57.65 38.72
CA MET A 1 2.26 -57.69 37.83
C MET A 1 2.66 -56.24 37.56
N ARG A 2 3.49 -55.65 38.44
CA ARG A 2 4.94 -55.37 38.26
C ARG A 2 5.26 -54.40 37.10
N HIS A 3 5.44 -53.14 37.49
CA HIS A 3 6.48 -52.14 37.17
C HIS A 3 7.07 -51.94 35.77
N GLY A 4 7.17 -50.65 35.43
CA GLY A 4 8.12 -50.01 34.51
C GLY A 4 7.80 -48.50 34.42
N PHE A 5 7.91 -47.74 35.51
CA PHE A 5 9.04 -46.88 35.89
C PHE A 5 9.46 -45.82 34.85
N ASP A 6 9.02 -44.60 35.15
CA ASP A 6 9.63 -43.28 34.94
C ASP A 6 10.96 -43.22 34.16
N ALA A 7 10.89 -42.56 33.00
CA ALA A 7 12.06 -42.09 32.28
C ALA A 7 12.58 -40.77 32.92
N VAL A 8 13.45 -40.97 33.91
CA VAL A 8 14.76 -40.29 34.11
C VAL A 8 14.78 -38.76 34.27
N LYS A 9 14.84 -38.36 35.55
CA LYS A 9 15.67 -37.25 36.04
C LYS A 9 17.15 -37.60 35.85
N GLU A 10 17.91 -36.75 35.16
CA GLU A 10 19.32 -36.50 35.50
C GLU A 10 19.75 -35.13 34.94
N VAL A 11 19.43 -34.08 35.70
CA VAL A 11 20.00 -32.74 35.54
C VAL A 11 21.06 -32.60 36.63
N LEU A 12 22.31 -32.45 36.17
CA LEU A 12 23.57 -32.11 36.87
C LEU A 12 24.63 -33.23 36.81
N ALA A 13 25.50 -33.18 35.79
CA ALA A 13 26.91 -32.81 36.01
C ALA A 13 27.71 -32.77 34.69
N ILE A 14 28.75 -31.94 34.72
CA ILE A 14 29.95 -31.91 33.86
C ILE A 14 29.89 -31.01 32.63
N SER A 15 30.34 -29.76 32.83
CA SER A 15 31.01 -28.95 31.82
C SER A 15 32.34 -29.58 31.42
N LYS A 16 32.63 -29.67 30.11
CA LYS A 16 33.94 -29.36 29.47
C LYS A 16 34.02 -29.94 28.05
N SER A 17 34.79 -29.24 27.20
CA SER A 17 35.37 -29.68 25.92
C SER A 17 34.41 -29.73 24.72
N ALA A 18 34.76 -29.31 23.49
CA ALA A 18 36.01 -28.82 22.94
C ALA A 18 35.71 -28.08 21.62
N ALA A 19 36.42 -26.97 21.37
CA ALA A 19 36.59 -26.39 20.05
C ALA A 19 38.10 -26.13 19.86
N GLN A 20 38.68 -26.60 18.75
CA GLN A 20 40.01 -26.32 18.17
C GLN A 20 40.18 -27.17 16.89
N PRO A 21 41.17 -26.96 15.98
CA PRO A 21 42.43 -26.18 16.06
C PRO A 21 42.68 -25.28 14.81
N GLY A 22 43.74 -24.48 14.62
CA GLY A 22 45.06 -24.28 15.24
C GLY A 22 45.79 -23.04 14.63
N PRO A 23 47.13 -23.03 14.45
CA PRO A 23 48.13 -22.53 15.43
C PRO A 23 49.22 -21.61 14.78
N PRO A 24 50.43 -21.37 15.37
CA PRO A 24 50.73 -20.70 16.64
C PRO A 24 51.87 -19.63 16.55
N PHE A 25 51.94 -18.78 17.57
CA PHE A 25 53.10 -17.94 17.94
C PHE A 25 54.09 -18.69 18.85
N ARG A 26 55.38 -18.32 18.83
CA ARG A 26 56.43 -18.74 19.79
C ARG A 26 57.15 -17.54 20.45
N PRO A 27 57.86 -17.73 21.59
CA PRO A 27 57.93 -16.77 22.70
C PRO A 27 59.36 -16.32 23.15
N ARG A 28 59.43 -15.22 23.95
CA ARG A 28 60.18 -14.86 25.23
C ARG A 28 61.60 -15.48 25.51
N PRO A 29 62.53 -14.99 26.40
CA PRO A 29 62.39 -14.07 27.58
C PRO A 29 63.67 -13.20 27.97
N PRO A 30 64.05 -12.89 29.25
CA PRO A 30 64.06 -11.53 29.87
C PRO A 30 65.33 -11.16 30.73
N LEU A 31 65.18 -10.26 31.74
CA LEU A 31 66.06 -9.83 32.88
C LEU A 31 66.85 -8.53 32.65
N MET A 32 67.10 -7.59 33.59
CA MET A 32 66.77 -7.33 35.02
C MET A 32 67.22 -5.87 35.35
N GLU A 33 66.75 -5.30 36.46
CA GLU A 33 67.01 -3.96 37.03
C GLU A 33 68.50 -3.61 37.30
N ASP A 34 68.87 -2.31 37.29
CA ASP A 34 69.24 -1.59 38.54
C ASP A 34 69.65 -0.10 38.33
N LEU A 35 69.50 0.62 39.45
CA LEU A 35 69.67 2.04 39.82
C LEU A 35 70.96 2.77 39.36
N ASP A 36 70.90 4.11 39.18
CA ASP A 36 71.61 5.04 40.10
C ASP A 36 71.29 6.54 39.93
N ALA A 37 71.60 7.27 41.01
CA ALA A 37 71.18 8.62 41.36
C ALA A 37 72.01 9.79 40.75
N GLY A 38 71.57 11.01 41.03
CA GLY A 38 71.94 12.24 40.31
C GLY A 38 73.29 12.88 40.60
N HIS A 39 73.61 13.94 39.83
CA HIS A 39 74.44 15.06 40.27
C HIS A 39 74.18 16.32 39.44
N SER A 40 74.11 17.41 40.18
CA SER A 40 74.00 18.83 39.83
C SER A 40 75.26 19.44 39.18
N VAL A 41 75.10 20.64 38.60
CA VAL A 41 76.04 21.81 38.43
C VAL A 41 75.82 22.39 37.01
N SER A 42 75.03 23.45 36.79
CA SER A 42 75.22 24.90 37.08
C SER A 42 76.40 25.56 36.37
N PHE A 43 76.10 26.49 35.43
CA PHE A 43 76.63 27.88 35.21
C PHE A 43 76.53 28.26 33.71
N GLN A 44 75.46 28.91 33.23
CA GLN A 44 75.18 30.36 33.25
C GLN A 44 75.93 31.15 32.16
N VAL A 45 75.24 31.47 31.05
CA VAL A 45 75.26 32.80 30.38
C VAL A 45 73.85 33.07 29.80
N GLU A 46 73.13 33.95 30.51
CA GLU A 46 72.23 35.05 30.09
C GLU A 46 71.52 34.97 28.72
N MET A 47 70.18 34.86 28.66
CA MET A 47 69.18 35.92 28.87
C MET A 47 69.06 36.85 27.64
N GLU A 48 68.20 36.49 26.69
CA GLU A 48 67.48 37.38 25.73
C GLU A 48 66.61 36.49 24.79
N ALA A 49 65.52 35.89 25.29
CA ALA A 49 64.55 35.18 24.42
C ALA A 49 63.17 34.91 25.04
N ARG A 50 62.70 35.73 25.99
CA ARG A 50 61.37 35.55 26.62
C ARG A 50 60.45 36.77 26.53
N PHE A 51 60.53 37.50 25.41
CA PHE A 51 59.62 38.61 25.12
C PHE A 51 58.98 38.56 23.71
N LEU A 52 58.86 37.37 23.12
CA LEU A 52 58.14 37.18 21.84
C LEU A 52 57.09 36.06 21.84
N ILE A 53 56.71 35.54 23.01
CA ILE A 53 55.64 34.52 23.12
C ILE A 53 54.52 35.01 24.05
N LEU A 54 54.07 36.27 23.88
CA LEU A 54 52.81 36.77 24.46
C LEU A 54 52.18 37.88 23.61
N PHE A 55 52.26 37.79 22.27
CA PHE A 55 51.50 38.68 21.37
C PHE A 55 51.00 37.95 20.10
N SER A 56 50.60 36.69 20.22
CA SER A 56 49.68 36.05 19.27
C SER A 56 48.29 35.94 19.90
N GLY A 57 47.79 37.06 20.42
CA GLY A 57 46.37 37.20 20.72
C GLY A 57 45.59 37.04 19.41
N TYR A 58 44.93 35.90 19.25
CA TYR A 58 43.65 35.70 18.56
C TYR A 58 43.18 36.90 17.70
N PHE A 59 43.89 37.20 16.61
CA PHE A 59 43.24 37.85 15.48
C PHE A 59 42.53 36.72 14.73
N VAL A 60 41.25 36.49 15.09
CA VAL A 60 40.31 35.94 14.12
C VAL A 60 40.29 36.96 13.00
N SER A 61 41.05 36.69 11.94
CA SER A 61 40.95 37.44 10.70
C SER A 61 39.50 37.40 10.28
N VAL A 62 38.79 38.53 10.40
CA VAL A 62 37.47 38.70 9.81
C VAL A 62 37.74 38.75 8.32
N PHE A 63 37.70 37.59 7.65
CA PHE A 63 37.74 37.52 6.21
C PHE A 63 36.52 38.26 5.70
N SER A 64 36.72 39.49 5.22
CA SER A 64 35.73 40.14 4.39
C SER A 64 35.69 39.36 3.08
N TYR A 65 34.51 38.89 2.68
CA TYR A 65 34.30 38.19 1.40
C TYR A 65 33.59 39.13 0.42
N PRO A 66 34.22 40.23 -0.05
CA PRO A 66 33.59 41.14 -1.00
C PRO A 66 33.28 40.45 -2.34
N TYR A 67 33.94 39.32 -2.60
CA TYR A 67 33.79 38.49 -3.80
C TYR A 67 32.92 37.26 -3.54
N GLY A 68 32.16 37.19 -2.43
CA GLY A 68 31.10 36.19 -2.21
C GLY A 68 31.49 34.71 -2.16
N GLN A 69 32.76 34.35 -1.98
CA GLN A 69 33.20 32.95 -1.84
C GLN A 69 32.85 32.42 -0.44
N ILE A 70 31.56 32.17 -0.22
CA ILE A 70 30.94 32.00 1.10
C ILE A 70 30.40 30.58 1.33
N SER A 71 31.11 29.53 0.88
CA SER A 71 30.65 28.14 1.07
C SER A 71 30.37 27.77 2.54
N ALA A 72 31.03 28.44 3.50
CA ALA A 72 30.74 28.29 4.93
C ALA A 72 29.31 28.74 5.33
N SER A 73 28.62 29.50 4.48
CA SER A 73 27.24 29.95 4.68
C SER A 73 26.21 29.00 4.06
N CYS A 74 26.61 27.96 3.32
CA CYS A 74 25.67 27.05 2.66
C CYS A 74 24.71 26.38 3.66
N ASP A 75 25.23 25.84 4.76
CA ASP A 75 24.42 25.04 5.69
C ASP A 75 23.40 25.90 6.46
N THR A 76 23.74 27.15 6.75
CA THR A 76 22.89 28.05 7.54
C THR A 76 22.06 28.97 6.67
N MET A 77 22.46 29.19 5.42
CA MET A 77 21.97 30.28 4.56
C MET A 77 22.08 31.66 5.24
N LEU A 78 22.95 31.82 6.23
CA LEU A 78 23.14 33.08 6.97
C LEU A 78 24.56 33.63 6.80
N PRO A 79 24.72 34.97 6.77
CA PRO A 79 26.04 35.59 6.81
C PRO A 79 26.85 35.17 8.04
N GLN A 80 28.14 34.87 7.83
CA GLN A 80 29.05 34.41 8.88
C GLN A 80 29.83 35.58 9.51
N HIS A 81 29.11 36.52 10.12
CA HIS A 81 29.68 37.63 10.89
C HIS A 81 28.78 38.01 12.07
N LYS A 82 29.28 38.86 12.98
CA LYS A 82 28.47 39.38 14.10
C LYS A 82 27.27 40.16 13.57
N GLY A 83 26.10 39.98 14.20
CA GLY A 83 24.86 40.65 13.80
C GLY A 83 24.06 39.95 12.69
N ASN A 84 24.24 38.63 12.52
CA ASN A 84 23.58 37.82 11.49
C ASN A 84 22.11 37.48 11.77
N ARG A 85 21.30 38.46 12.20
CA ARG A 85 19.85 38.27 12.37
C ARG A 85 19.10 38.78 11.14
N PRO A 86 18.33 37.92 10.44
CA PRO A 86 17.54 38.36 9.30
C PRO A 86 16.45 39.35 9.74
N GLN A 87 16.06 40.21 8.81
CA GLN A 87 14.92 41.12 9.01
C GLN A 87 13.62 40.32 9.17
N ALA A 88 12.77 40.73 10.12
CA ALA A 88 11.47 40.12 10.36
C ALA A 88 10.35 40.69 9.46
N THR A 89 10.64 41.77 8.72
CA THR A 89 9.71 42.38 7.77
C THR A 89 9.64 41.58 6.47
N ALA A 90 8.58 41.80 5.68
CA ALA A 90 8.49 41.22 4.34
C ALA A 90 9.70 41.63 3.50
N SER A 91 10.26 40.66 2.76
CA SER A 91 11.41 40.91 1.88
C SER A 91 11.04 41.87 0.75
N PRO A 92 11.82 42.94 0.51
CA PRO A 92 11.67 43.79 -0.67
C PRO A 92 12.23 43.13 -1.94
N PHE A 93 12.82 41.94 -1.81
CA PHE A 93 13.38 41.13 -2.88
C PHE A 93 12.54 39.88 -3.12
N PHE A 94 12.48 39.44 -4.37
CA PHE A 94 11.71 38.26 -4.77
C PHE A 94 12.42 37.48 -5.88
N ILE A 95 12.09 36.18 -5.98
CA ILE A 95 12.64 35.29 -7.00
C ILE A 95 11.62 35.11 -8.13
N THR A 96 12.07 35.26 -9.37
CA THR A 96 11.29 34.90 -10.57
C THR A 96 12.01 33.83 -11.38
N VAL A 97 11.23 33.02 -12.09
CA VAL A 97 11.73 31.90 -12.90
C VAL A 97 11.14 31.96 -14.31
N SER A 98 11.90 31.53 -15.31
CA SER A 98 11.43 31.54 -16.71
C SER A 98 10.36 30.50 -17.02
N LYS A 99 10.28 29.41 -16.23
CA LYS A 99 9.26 28.37 -16.34
C LYS A 99 8.83 27.91 -14.96
N THR A 100 7.56 27.56 -14.80
CA THR A 100 7.00 26.96 -13.58
C THR A 100 6.96 25.42 -13.64
N SER A 101 7.38 24.83 -14.76
CA SER A 101 7.50 23.39 -14.95
C SER A 101 8.75 23.02 -15.74
N PHE A 102 9.29 21.80 -15.54
CA PHE A 102 10.56 21.39 -16.15
C PHE A 102 10.63 19.90 -16.50
N ASN A 103 11.46 19.57 -17.50
CA ASN A 103 11.99 18.23 -17.72
C ASN A 103 13.42 18.10 -17.15
N SER A 104 13.88 16.86 -16.97
CA SER A 104 15.30 16.61 -16.68
C SER A 104 16.19 17.23 -17.76
N GLY A 105 17.23 17.95 -17.34
CA GLY A 105 18.17 18.64 -18.23
C GLY A 105 17.70 20.02 -18.69
N ASP A 106 16.48 20.45 -18.37
CA ASP A 106 16.04 21.82 -18.67
C ASP A 106 16.93 22.83 -17.93
N SER A 107 17.29 23.91 -18.64
CA SER A 107 17.94 25.08 -18.06
C SER A 107 16.89 26.14 -17.76
N ILE A 108 16.66 26.41 -16.48
CA ILE A 108 15.68 27.37 -15.97
C ILE A 108 16.41 28.66 -15.58
N THR A 109 16.01 29.78 -16.18
CA THR A 109 16.55 31.08 -15.79
C THR A 109 15.90 31.52 -14.49
N VAL A 110 16.73 31.81 -13.49
CA VAL A 110 16.33 32.26 -12.15
C VAL A 110 16.84 33.69 -11.96
N LYS A 111 15.97 34.57 -11.48
CA LYS A 111 16.32 35.96 -11.18
C LYS A 111 15.96 36.31 -9.75
N ILE A 112 16.87 36.95 -9.05
CA ILE A 112 16.55 37.71 -7.84
C ILE A 112 16.35 39.16 -8.28
N GLN A 113 15.25 39.77 -7.87
CA GLN A 113 14.86 41.13 -8.23
C GLN A 113 14.51 41.92 -6.99
N SER A 114 14.82 43.22 -7.01
CA SER A 114 14.37 44.16 -6.00
C SER A 114 13.11 44.90 -6.43
N SER A 115 12.33 45.35 -5.45
CA SER A 115 11.37 46.44 -5.62
C SER A 115 12.09 47.77 -5.95
N SER A 116 11.38 48.72 -6.55
CA SER A 116 11.95 49.91 -7.21
C SER A 116 12.90 50.77 -6.36
N ASP A 117 12.80 50.69 -5.03
CA ASP A 117 13.56 51.54 -4.10
C ASP A 117 14.70 50.82 -3.38
N TYR A 118 14.92 49.52 -3.66
CA TYR A 118 15.93 48.69 -2.99
C TYR A 118 17.03 48.24 -3.94
N THR A 119 18.24 48.11 -3.40
CA THR A 119 19.38 47.43 -4.04
C THR A 119 19.91 46.34 -3.12
N PHE A 120 20.70 45.41 -3.62
CA PHE A 120 21.40 44.42 -2.81
C PHE A 120 22.85 44.28 -3.27
N LYS A 121 23.73 43.96 -2.34
CA LYS A 121 25.19 43.84 -2.59
C LYS A 121 25.62 42.38 -2.66
N GLY A 122 24.95 41.50 -1.91
CA GLY A 122 25.27 40.09 -1.86
C GLY A 122 24.03 39.22 -1.83
N PHE A 123 24.20 37.96 -2.20
CA PHE A 123 23.19 36.92 -2.06
C PHE A 123 23.85 35.55 -2.00
N ILE A 124 23.10 34.57 -1.49
CA ILE A 124 23.29 33.14 -1.72
C ILE A 124 21.95 32.56 -2.16
N LEU A 125 21.96 31.72 -3.18
CA LEU A 125 20.77 31.11 -3.79
C LEU A 125 21.02 29.62 -4.02
N GLU A 126 20.06 28.79 -3.64
CA GLU A 126 20.07 27.35 -3.85
C GLU A 126 18.71 26.86 -4.35
N ALA A 127 18.67 25.62 -4.82
CA ALA A 127 17.44 24.93 -5.20
C ALA A 127 17.23 23.72 -4.29
N LEU A 128 16.03 23.59 -3.74
CA LEU A 128 15.67 22.57 -2.77
C LEU A 128 14.55 21.68 -3.31
N SER A 129 14.67 20.37 -3.09
CA SER A 129 13.54 19.46 -3.25
C SER A 129 12.44 19.75 -2.22
N VAL A 130 11.19 19.75 -2.67
CA VAL A 130 10.04 19.84 -1.75
C VAL A 130 9.94 18.55 -0.94
N GLY A 131 9.63 18.66 0.36
CA GLY A 131 9.45 17.51 1.27
C GLY A 131 10.74 16.85 1.74
N GLY A 132 11.90 17.47 1.54
CA GLY A 132 13.14 16.99 2.14
C GLY A 132 14.22 18.07 2.25
N ASP A 133 13.97 19.25 1.68
CA ASP A 133 14.88 20.39 1.63
C ASP A 133 16.32 19.98 1.26
N THR A 134 16.42 19.01 0.33
CA THR A 134 17.70 18.53 -0.16
C THR A 134 18.14 19.41 -1.31
N ILE A 135 19.36 19.94 -1.23
CA ILE A 135 19.94 20.76 -2.30
C ILE A 135 20.06 19.94 -3.59
N THR A 136 19.57 20.49 -4.71
CA THR A 136 19.44 19.73 -5.96
C THR A 136 19.76 20.56 -7.21
N GLY A 137 20.32 19.90 -8.21
CA GLY A 137 20.73 20.51 -9.48
C GLY A 137 21.99 21.35 -9.36
N ALA A 138 22.31 22.06 -10.44
CA ALA A 138 23.52 22.87 -10.52
C ALA A 138 23.25 24.19 -11.26
N PHE A 139 23.86 25.27 -10.78
CA PHE A 139 23.80 26.58 -11.39
C PHE A 139 24.90 26.78 -12.42
N THR A 140 24.55 27.41 -13.53
CA THR A 140 25.47 27.98 -14.50
C THR A 140 25.61 29.47 -14.19
N THR A 141 26.85 29.90 -13.97
CA THR A 141 27.16 31.28 -13.61
C THR A 141 27.13 32.17 -14.84
N THR A 142 26.61 33.39 -14.67
CA THR A 142 26.58 34.41 -15.71
C THR A 142 26.94 35.76 -15.13
N GLY A 143 27.83 36.51 -15.79
CA GLY A 143 28.22 37.86 -15.37
C GLY A 143 28.74 37.93 -13.93
N ASN A 144 28.02 38.65 -13.08
CA ASN A 144 28.41 39.00 -11.70
C ASN A 144 28.03 37.94 -10.65
N THR A 145 28.04 36.67 -11.05
CA THR A 145 27.65 35.53 -10.21
C THR A 145 28.75 34.47 -10.22
N GLN A 146 28.82 33.68 -9.16
CA GLN A 146 29.77 32.59 -9.04
C GLN A 146 29.14 31.40 -8.31
N GLY A 147 29.57 30.19 -8.67
CA GLY A 147 29.06 28.96 -8.09
C GLY A 147 29.77 28.64 -6.77
N LEU A 148 29.02 28.04 -5.87
CA LEU A 148 29.50 27.52 -4.59
C LEU A 148 29.34 26.00 -4.57
N SER A 149 30.34 25.32 -4.02
CA SER A 149 30.28 23.88 -3.75
C SER A 149 29.73 23.66 -2.35
N CYS A 150 28.40 23.50 -2.25
CA CYS A 150 27.70 23.14 -1.02
C CYS A 150 27.48 21.60 -0.95
N SER A 151 26.67 21.13 0.02
CA SER A 151 26.39 19.70 0.22
C SER A 151 25.75 19.01 -1.01
N GLY A 152 25.07 19.76 -1.88
CA GLY A 152 24.53 19.27 -3.15
C GLY A 152 25.57 19.04 -4.27
N GLY A 153 26.86 19.30 -4.01
CA GLY A 153 27.96 19.14 -4.97
C GLY A 153 28.42 20.46 -5.62
N PRO A 154 29.23 20.39 -6.68
CA PRO A 154 29.75 21.57 -7.36
C PRO A 154 28.65 22.45 -7.95
N ASN A 155 28.75 23.77 -7.76
CA ASN A 155 27.77 24.76 -8.23
C ASN A 155 26.33 24.48 -7.76
N SER A 156 26.16 23.81 -6.62
CA SER A 156 24.83 23.51 -6.05
C SER A 156 24.15 24.73 -5.44
N ALA A 157 24.93 25.78 -5.14
CA ALA A 157 24.43 27.13 -4.85
C ALA A 157 25.20 28.17 -5.67
N VAL A 158 24.68 29.40 -5.70
CA VAL A 158 25.28 30.53 -6.41
C VAL A 158 25.25 31.79 -5.55
N SER A 159 26.31 32.59 -5.63
CA SER A 159 26.46 33.86 -4.91
C SER A 159 26.97 34.96 -5.82
N HIS A 160 27.06 36.17 -5.27
CA HIS A 160 27.66 37.34 -5.91
C HIS A 160 29.17 37.17 -6.13
N SER A 161 29.71 37.74 -7.21
CA SER A 161 31.16 37.79 -7.47
C SER A 161 31.80 39.15 -7.16
N ASP A 162 31.00 40.17 -6.87
CA ASP A 162 31.45 41.53 -6.57
C ASP A 162 30.47 42.24 -5.61
N PRO A 163 30.91 43.27 -4.86
CA PRO A 163 30.09 43.93 -3.84
C PRO A 163 29.27 45.12 -4.37
N ASN A 164 29.28 45.39 -5.68
CA ASN A 164 28.59 46.56 -6.23
C ASN A 164 27.07 46.42 -6.01
N PRO A 165 26.33 47.51 -5.73
CA PRO A 165 24.88 47.47 -5.62
C PRO A 165 24.22 46.98 -6.91
N LYS A 166 23.23 46.09 -6.78
CA LYS A 166 22.48 45.48 -7.88
C LYS A 166 20.98 45.56 -7.60
N THR A 167 20.17 45.71 -8.63
CA THR A 167 18.70 45.61 -8.54
C THR A 167 18.19 44.28 -9.06
N SER A 168 18.99 43.58 -9.86
CA SER A 168 18.69 42.22 -10.31
C SER A 168 19.95 41.43 -10.60
N ILE A 169 19.89 40.13 -10.35
CA ILE A 169 20.84 39.14 -10.85
C ILE A 169 20.08 38.11 -11.67
N THR A 170 20.78 37.48 -12.60
CA THR A 170 20.27 36.38 -13.40
C THR A 170 21.27 35.25 -13.35
N THR A 171 20.78 34.03 -13.24
CA THR A 171 21.55 32.79 -13.30
C THR A 171 20.67 31.72 -13.97
N SER A 172 21.27 30.60 -14.36
CA SER A 172 20.53 29.46 -14.92
C SER A 172 20.73 28.23 -14.05
N TRP A 173 19.66 27.54 -13.71
CA TRP A 173 19.68 26.27 -12.97
C TRP A 173 19.35 25.11 -13.91
N THR A 174 20.15 24.05 -13.87
CA THR A 174 19.93 22.84 -14.66
C THR A 174 19.23 21.77 -13.82
N ALA A 175 18.05 21.34 -14.26
CA ALA A 175 17.26 20.33 -13.58
C ALA A 175 17.92 18.94 -13.66
N PRO A 176 18.19 18.28 -12.52
CA PRO A 176 18.75 16.94 -12.52
C PRO A 176 17.70 15.87 -12.85
N SER A 177 18.15 14.66 -13.17
CA SER A 177 17.26 13.53 -13.47
C SER A 177 16.56 13.00 -12.23
N GLY A 178 15.25 12.74 -12.34
CA GLY A 178 14.47 12.05 -11.30
C GLY A 178 14.17 12.88 -10.06
N VAL A 179 14.41 14.19 -10.10
CA VAL A 179 14.01 15.11 -9.03
C VAL A 179 12.50 15.37 -9.07
N GLY A 180 11.89 15.43 -7.89
CA GLY A 180 10.48 15.82 -7.73
C GLY A 180 10.31 17.34 -7.84
N PRO A 181 9.21 17.89 -7.30
CA PRO A 181 8.98 19.33 -7.21
C PRO A 181 10.14 20.06 -6.52
N VAL A 182 10.49 21.25 -7.00
CA VAL A 182 11.63 22.06 -6.52
C VAL A 182 11.18 23.49 -6.20
N ARG A 183 11.80 24.10 -5.19
CA ARG A 183 11.70 25.54 -4.92
C ARG A 183 13.09 26.15 -4.82
N PHE A 184 13.23 27.42 -5.19
CA PHE A 184 14.46 28.18 -4.99
C PHE A 184 14.38 28.94 -3.68
N ARG A 185 15.48 28.95 -2.92
CA ARG A 185 15.61 29.69 -1.66
C ARG A 185 16.84 30.58 -1.72
N ALA A 186 16.69 31.83 -1.30
CA ALA A 186 17.77 32.78 -1.22
C ALA A 186 17.85 33.51 0.12
N THR A 187 19.06 33.95 0.43
CA THR A 187 19.32 35.00 1.40
C THR A 187 19.92 36.19 0.67
N VAL A 188 19.31 37.37 0.82
CA VAL A 188 19.63 38.58 0.06
C VAL A 188 20.08 39.69 1.02
N LEU A 189 21.29 40.19 0.78
CA LEU A 189 22.01 41.16 1.62
C LEU A 189 21.92 42.57 1.02
N HIS A 190 21.20 43.47 1.68
CA HIS A 190 21.14 44.90 1.32
C HIS A 190 22.45 45.62 1.69
N ASP A 191 22.87 45.46 2.94
CA ASP A 191 24.13 45.96 3.49
C ASP A 191 24.71 44.99 4.54
N PHE A 192 25.82 45.34 5.20
CA PHE A 192 26.54 44.43 6.10
C PHE A 192 25.70 43.81 7.22
N VAL A 193 24.63 44.46 7.70
CA VAL A 193 23.77 43.92 8.78
C VAL A 193 22.32 43.74 8.36
N THR A 194 21.89 44.36 7.26
CA THR A 194 20.51 44.31 6.77
C THR A 194 20.36 43.26 5.67
N PHE A 195 19.68 42.16 5.98
CA PHE A 195 19.40 41.09 5.02
C PHE A 195 18.09 40.34 5.33
N TRP A 196 17.55 39.68 4.30
CA TRP A 196 16.40 38.80 4.41
C TRP A 196 16.82 37.39 4.04
N SER A 197 16.46 36.42 4.88
CA SER A 197 16.61 34.98 4.62
C SER A 197 15.25 34.39 4.21
N GLU A 198 15.25 33.12 3.77
CA GLU A 198 14.03 32.41 3.38
C GLU A 198 13.21 33.15 2.30
N VAL A 199 13.91 33.83 1.38
CA VAL A 199 13.28 34.43 0.20
C VAL A 199 13.07 33.30 -0.81
N GLU A 200 11.83 32.87 -1.00
CA GLU A 200 11.51 31.69 -1.82
C GLU A 200 10.82 32.03 -3.13
N SER A 201 11.06 31.20 -4.15
CA SER A 201 10.21 31.16 -5.34
C SER A 201 8.92 30.38 -5.09
N GLY A 202 7.96 30.49 -6.01
CA GLY A 202 6.94 29.44 -6.15
C GLY A 202 7.56 28.07 -6.49
N THR A 203 6.79 27.01 -6.27
CA THR A 203 7.22 25.64 -6.58
C THR A 203 7.21 25.39 -8.09
N LEU A 204 8.30 24.83 -8.60
CA LEU A 204 8.40 24.31 -9.96
C LEU A 204 8.02 22.83 -9.97
N MET A 205 7.14 22.46 -10.91
CA MET A 205 6.63 21.10 -11.03
C MET A 205 7.35 20.32 -12.14
N PRO A 206 7.78 19.07 -11.90
CA PRO A 206 8.32 18.25 -12.98
C PRO A 206 7.19 17.94 -13.99
N LEU A 207 7.55 17.77 -15.26
CA LEU A 207 6.60 17.40 -16.31
C LEU A 207 6.26 15.90 -16.32
N GLN A 208 7.04 15.09 -15.61
CA GLN A 208 6.91 13.63 -15.57
C GLN A 208 6.94 13.14 -14.12
N ILE A 209 6.11 12.14 -13.82
CA ILE A 209 6.06 11.50 -12.51
C ILE A 209 7.14 10.42 -12.45
N SER A 210 7.86 10.36 -11.33
CA SER A 210 8.89 9.36 -11.06
C SER A 210 8.62 8.63 -9.76
N ASN A 211 8.98 7.36 -9.65
CA ASN A 211 8.92 6.59 -8.40
C ASN A 211 10.29 6.49 -7.68
N THR A 212 11.33 7.16 -8.18
CA THR A 212 12.72 7.06 -7.68
C THR A 212 12.91 7.51 -6.22
N THR A 213 12.09 8.45 -5.75
CA THR A 213 12.18 9.02 -4.40
C THR A 213 11.12 8.48 -3.43
N CYS A 214 10.41 7.43 -3.83
CA CYS A 214 9.41 6.77 -2.99
C CYS A 214 10.06 6.18 -1.72
N GLY A 215 9.48 6.49 -0.56
CA GLY A 215 9.95 6.02 0.75
C GLY A 215 11.15 6.78 1.32
N THR A 216 11.77 7.67 0.56
CA THR A 216 12.90 8.51 1.03
C THR A 216 12.54 9.99 1.12
N ALA A 217 11.84 10.52 0.12
CA ALA A 217 11.39 11.93 0.10
C ALA A 217 9.88 12.08 -0.14
N LYS A 218 9.19 11.00 -0.52
CA LYS A 218 7.75 11.02 -0.73
C LYS A 218 7.06 9.72 -0.37
N PHE A 219 5.82 9.83 0.08
CA PHE A 219 4.93 8.69 0.20
C PHE A 219 4.49 8.25 -1.19
N CYS A 220 4.44 6.93 -1.44
CA CYS A 220 3.95 6.38 -2.71
C CYS A 220 2.98 5.23 -2.48
N PHE A 221 1.96 5.19 -3.33
CA PHE A 221 0.96 4.14 -3.34
C PHE A 221 0.67 3.74 -4.78
N SER A 222 0.85 2.45 -5.11
CA SER A 222 0.72 1.99 -6.48
C SER A 222 0.19 0.56 -6.60
N ASP A 223 -0.45 0.29 -7.72
CA ASP A 223 -0.84 -1.04 -8.18
C ASP A 223 -0.44 -1.25 -9.66
N PRO A 224 0.38 -2.28 -9.98
CA PRO A 224 1.10 -3.15 -9.05
C PRO A 224 2.10 -2.41 -8.15
N ALA A 225 2.55 -3.06 -7.07
CA ALA A 225 3.53 -2.45 -6.16
C ALA A 225 4.84 -2.08 -6.89
N ASN A 226 5.32 -0.86 -6.67
CA ASN A 226 6.55 -0.30 -7.28
C ASN A 226 6.51 -0.23 -8.81
N CYS A 227 5.33 -0.18 -9.43
CA CYS A 227 5.22 0.02 -10.86
C CYS A 227 5.74 1.41 -11.29
N SER A 228 6.15 1.52 -12.56
CA SER A 228 6.56 2.79 -13.14
C SER A 228 5.32 3.64 -13.46
N PRO A 229 5.21 4.88 -12.94
CA PRO A 229 4.07 5.77 -13.20
C PRO A 229 3.83 6.07 -14.69
N ASN A 230 4.83 5.88 -15.54
CA ASN A 230 4.73 6.13 -16.98
C ASN A 230 4.22 4.90 -17.77
N SER A 231 3.96 3.78 -17.09
CA SER A 231 3.43 2.56 -17.68
C SER A 231 1.91 2.56 -17.69
N SER A 232 1.30 2.09 -18.78
CA SER A 232 -0.16 1.94 -18.89
C SER A 232 -0.77 0.94 -17.90
N ASN A 233 0.04 0.04 -17.33
CA ASN A 233 -0.40 -0.94 -16.34
C ASN A 233 -0.16 -0.47 -14.89
N CYS A 234 0.16 0.81 -14.67
CA CYS A 234 0.44 1.35 -13.36
C CYS A 234 -0.62 2.36 -12.95
N LEU A 235 -1.29 2.09 -11.83
CA LEU A 235 -2.06 3.08 -11.11
C LEU A 235 -1.19 3.57 -9.95
N PHE A 236 -0.91 4.87 -9.90
CA PHE A 236 0.08 5.44 -9.01
C PHE A 236 -0.42 6.75 -8.39
N MET A 237 -0.11 6.95 -7.11
CA MET A 237 -0.12 8.27 -6.51
C MET A 237 1.09 8.45 -5.58
N SER A 238 1.46 9.71 -5.36
CA SER A 238 2.43 10.10 -4.35
C SER A 238 1.98 11.36 -3.60
N ALA A 239 2.52 11.53 -2.40
CA ALA A 239 2.31 12.72 -1.58
C ALA A 239 3.64 13.19 -0.98
N VAL A 240 3.88 14.50 -1.06
CA VAL A 240 5.07 15.18 -0.56
C VAL A 240 4.62 16.30 0.37
N PRO A 241 5.05 16.35 1.65
CA PRO A 241 4.76 17.48 2.51
C PRO A 241 5.45 18.75 1.99
N SER A 242 4.75 19.88 2.07
CA SER A 242 5.23 21.20 1.66
C SER A 242 4.91 22.23 2.75
N SER A 243 5.55 23.40 2.70
CA SER A 243 5.40 24.46 3.72
C SER A 243 3.96 24.94 3.90
N SER A 244 3.14 24.84 2.85
CA SER A 244 1.74 25.25 2.88
C SER A 244 0.73 24.09 2.77
N GLY A 245 1.15 22.82 2.81
CA GLY A 245 0.25 21.67 2.60
C GLY A 245 0.96 20.47 1.99
N TYR A 246 0.47 19.98 0.84
CA TYR A 246 1.03 18.82 0.14
C TYR A 246 1.20 19.05 -1.36
N VAL A 247 2.18 18.39 -1.96
CA VAL A 247 2.24 18.17 -3.41
C VAL A 247 1.80 16.75 -3.70
N PHE A 248 0.80 16.60 -4.56
CA PHE A 248 0.28 15.31 -4.99
C PHE A 248 0.66 15.05 -6.43
N GLU A 249 1.02 13.80 -6.71
CA GLU A 249 1.21 13.27 -8.05
C GLU A 249 0.26 12.10 -8.23
N MET A 250 -0.38 11.97 -9.39
CA MET A 250 -1.20 10.82 -9.73
C MET A 250 -1.05 10.45 -11.21
N SER A 251 -0.97 9.15 -11.48
CA SER A 251 -0.90 8.57 -12.82
C SER A 251 -1.74 7.31 -12.92
N GLY A 252 -2.34 7.06 -14.08
CA GLY A 252 -3.10 5.85 -14.34
C GLY A 252 -3.73 5.81 -15.72
N SER A 253 -3.89 4.60 -16.25
CA SER A 253 -4.68 4.36 -17.45
C SER A 253 -6.17 4.52 -17.14
N THR A 254 -6.83 5.46 -17.83
CA THR A 254 -8.24 5.78 -17.60
C THR A 254 -8.88 6.39 -18.85
N SER A 255 -10.18 6.19 -19.00
CA SER A 255 -10.99 6.88 -20.03
C SER A 255 -11.52 8.24 -19.56
N GLY A 256 -11.38 8.57 -18.27
CA GLY A 256 -11.99 9.77 -17.69
C GLY A 256 -11.17 10.44 -16.59
N TYR A 257 -11.10 9.83 -15.42
CA TYR A 257 -10.49 10.43 -14.23
C TYR A 257 -9.65 9.45 -13.41
N ILE A 258 -8.79 10.03 -12.57
CA ILE A 258 -8.10 9.41 -11.45
C ILE A 258 -8.47 10.19 -10.19
N ALA A 259 -8.70 9.50 -9.08
CA ALA A 259 -9.00 10.15 -7.80
C ALA A 259 -8.17 9.56 -6.66
N ILE A 260 -7.69 10.44 -5.78
CA ILE A 260 -7.13 10.12 -4.47
C ILE A 260 -8.20 10.44 -3.43
N GLY A 261 -8.51 9.52 -2.53
CA GLY A 261 -9.40 9.74 -1.40
C GLY A 261 -8.68 9.58 -0.06
N PHE A 262 -9.12 10.34 0.95
CA PHE A 262 -8.64 10.26 2.32
C PHE A 262 -9.82 9.96 3.23
N SER A 263 -9.73 8.86 3.98
CA SER A 263 -10.79 8.39 4.87
C SER A 263 -10.28 8.00 6.25
N ASP A 264 -11.19 7.99 7.22
CA ASP A 264 -10.96 7.46 8.56
C ASP A 264 -11.18 5.96 8.67
N ASP A 265 -11.80 5.33 7.66
CA ASP A 265 -12.01 3.89 7.57
C ASP A 265 -11.75 3.39 6.13
N GLN A 266 -12.03 2.11 5.86
CA GLN A 266 -11.85 1.50 4.53
C GLN A 266 -13.16 1.49 3.71
N LYS A 267 -14.14 2.33 4.06
CA LYS A 267 -15.43 2.42 3.38
C LYS A 267 -15.56 3.78 2.69
N MET A 268 -16.13 3.79 1.49
CA MET A 268 -16.46 5.05 0.81
C MET A 268 -17.63 5.70 1.54
N GLY A 269 -17.35 6.82 2.20
CA GLY A 269 -18.26 7.44 3.15
C GLY A 269 -18.02 8.93 3.26
N SER A 270 -17.67 9.37 4.46
CA SER A 270 -17.43 10.77 4.81
C SER A 270 -15.99 11.16 4.50
N ASP A 271 -15.65 11.20 3.22
CA ASP A 271 -14.25 11.28 2.77
C ASP A 271 -13.98 12.52 1.92
N ASP A 272 -12.71 12.89 1.88
CA ASP A 272 -12.16 14.00 1.09
C ASP A 272 -11.39 13.47 -0.11
N TYR A 273 -11.58 14.07 -1.28
CA TYR A 273 -11.03 13.56 -2.53
C TYR A 273 -10.36 14.67 -3.33
N TYR A 274 -9.22 14.35 -3.95
CA TYR A 274 -8.73 15.07 -5.13
C TYR A 274 -9.02 14.24 -6.37
N ILE A 275 -9.61 14.87 -7.37
CA ILE A 275 -10.03 14.24 -8.62
C ILE A 275 -9.34 14.97 -9.75
N CYS A 276 -8.59 14.23 -10.56
CA CYS A 276 -8.08 14.71 -11.82
C CYS A 276 -8.88 14.09 -12.96
N ALA A 277 -9.65 14.90 -13.69
CA ALA A 277 -10.61 14.45 -14.68
C ALA A 277 -10.39 15.15 -16.02
N LYS A 278 -10.52 14.41 -17.13
CA LYS A 278 -10.54 15.00 -18.48
C LYS A 278 -11.96 15.16 -19.01
N ASN A 279 -12.16 16.20 -19.82
CA ASN A 279 -13.38 16.37 -20.61
C ASN A 279 -13.26 15.75 -22.02
N SER A 280 -14.27 15.91 -22.86
CA SER A 280 -14.26 15.41 -24.25
C SER A 280 -13.19 16.03 -25.15
N SER A 281 -12.71 17.22 -24.79
CA SER A 281 -11.62 17.92 -25.49
C SER A 281 -10.24 17.56 -24.94
N GLU A 282 -10.15 16.55 -24.08
CA GLU A 282 -8.93 16.10 -23.40
C GLU A 282 -8.28 17.16 -22.48
N ASN A 283 -9.02 18.24 -22.19
CA ASN A 283 -8.59 19.20 -21.19
C ASN A 283 -8.78 18.58 -19.81
N VAL A 284 -7.71 18.63 -19.01
CA VAL A 284 -7.66 18.04 -17.69
C VAL A 284 -7.93 19.11 -16.64
N LEU A 285 -8.82 18.79 -15.70
CA LEU A 285 -9.19 19.63 -14.57
C LEU A 285 -8.93 18.89 -13.27
N ILE A 286 -8.31 19.60 -12.33
CA ILE A 286 -8.07 19.10 -10.97
C ILE A 286 -9.07 19.78 -10.06
N GLN A 287 -9.85 18.99 -9.35
CA GLN A 287 -10.83 19.47 -8.38
C GLN A 287 -10.69 18.73 -7.07
N ARG A 288 -11.06 19.40 -5.99
CA ARG A 288 -11.27 18.76 -4.69
C ARG A 288 -12.76 18.54 -4.48
N ALA A 289 -13.14 17.45 -3.83
CA ALA A 289 -14.53 17.15 -3.55
C ALA A 289 -14.68 16.38 -2.23
N TYR A 290 -15.87 16.41 -1.65
CA TYR A 290 -16.19 15.72 -0.41
C TYR A 290 -17.44 14.86 -0.60
N SER A 291 -17.45 13.63 -0.10
CA SER A 291 -18.64 12.76 -0.14
C SER A 291 -19.20 12.50 1.26
N THR A 292 -20.46 12.07 1.31
CA THR A 292 -21.16 11.60 2.51
C THR A 292 -21.78 10.22 2.26
N GLY A 293 -21.03 9.32 1.61
CA GLY A 293 -21.49 8.00 1.17
C GLY A 293 -21.02 7.61 -0.23
N PRO A 294 -21.53 6.48 -0.77
CA PRO A 294 -21.24 6.01 -2.13
C PRO A 294 -22.06 6.79 -3.18
N VAL A 295 -21.99 8.11 -3.13
CA VAL A 295 -22.69 9.04 -4.03
C VAL A 295 -21.69 9.94 -4.74
N THR A 296 -22.13 10.67 -5.76
CA THR A 296 -21.28 11.67 -6.43
C THR A 296 -20.82 12.73 -5.42
N PRO A 297 -19.51 12.96 -5.25
CA PRO A 297 -18.99 13.89 -4.25
C PRO A 297 -19.25 15.35 -4.66
N GLN A 298 -19.41 16.21 -3.67
CA GLN A 298 -19.66 17.64 -3.86
C GLN A 298 -18.33 18.41 -3.97
N SER A 299 -18.21 19.27 -4.97
CA SER A 299 -17.00 20.08 -5.19
C SER A 299 -16.67 20.99 -4.00
N ARG A 300 -15.38 21.09 -3.71
CA ARG A 300 -14.75 21.94 -2.68
C ARG A 300 -13.69 22.82 -3.34
N ASN A 301 -13.32 23.91 -2.69
CA ASN A 301 -12.15 24.67 -3.11
C ASN A 301 -10.90 23.81 -2.92
N ALA A 302 -10.16 23.61 -4.01
CA ALA A 302 -8.94 22.83 -4.03
C ALA A 302 -7.73 23.59 -3.45
N SER A 303 -7.82 24.92 -3.29
CA SER A 303 -6.72 25.78 -2.80
C SER A 303 -5.38 25.45 -3.46
N LEU A 304 -5.40 25.28 -4.79
CA LEU A 304 -4.20 24.95 -5.55
C LEU A 304 -3.21 26.11 -5.50
N SER A 305 -1.94 25.80 -5.29
CA SER A 305 -0.84 26.76 -5.35
C SER A 305 0.11 26.41 -6.50
N GLY A 306 0.70 27.44 -7.10
CA GLY A 306 1.55 27.29 -8.29
C GLY A 306 0.77 26.96 -9.56
N SER A 307 1.47 26.46 -10.57
CA SER A 307 0.87 25.99 -11.83
C SER A 307 0.78 24.47 -11.82
N PRO A 308 -0.43 23.87 -11.78
CA PRO A 308 -0.55 22.42 -11.88
C PRO A 308 -0.07 21.95 -13.25
N VAL A 309 0.51 20.76 -13.29
CA VAL A 309 0.91 20.07 -14.51
C VAL A 309 -0.03 18.90 -14.74
N SER A 310 -0.58 18.82 -15.94
CA SER A 310 -1.43 17.70 -16.33
C SER A 310 -1.18 17.29 -17.77
N SER A 311 -1.27 15.99 -18.06
CA SER A 311 -1.21 15.47 -19.43
C SER A 311 -2.07 14.23 -19.60
N TYR A 312 -2.54 14.00 -20.83
CA TYR A 312 -3.21 12.76 -21.22
C TYR A 312 -2.53 12.25 -22.49
N ILE A 313 -1.72 11.20 -22.36
CA ILE A 313 -0.91 10.67 -23.46
C ILE A 313 -1.06 9.15 -23.49
N ASN A 314 -1.38 8.59 -24.66
CA ASN A 314 -1.52 7.14 -24.86
C ASN A 314 -2.46 6.46 -23.85
N GLY A 315 -3.55 7.13 -23.46
CA GLY A 315 -4.53 6.62 -22.50
C GLY A 315 -4.14 6.77 -21.03
N VAL A 316 -2.96 7.30 -20.73
CA VAL A 316 -2.47 7.56 -19.36
C VAL A 316 -2.70 9.01 -18.98
N LEU A 317 -3.43 9.23 -17.89
CA LEU A 317 -3.66 10.55 -17.30
C LEU A 317 -2.61 10.81 -16.22
N ASN A 318 -1.89 11.92 -16.30
CA ASN A 318 -0.90 12.36 -15.31
C ASN A 318 -1.30 13.72 -14.75
N CYS A 319 -1.25 13.88 -13.42
CA CYS A 319 -1.53 15.14 -12.76
C CYS A 319 -0.60 15.39 -11.58
N ILE A 320 -0.05 16.59 -11.50
CA ILE A 320 0.88 17.04 -10.47
C ILE A 320 0.43 18.41 -10.00
N PHE A 321 0.17 18.57 -8.71
CA PHE A 321 -0.34 19.83 -8.18
C PHE A 321 0.01 19.99 -6.70
N SER A 322 0.16 21.24 -6.27
CA SER A 322 0.25 21.57 -4.85
C SER A 322 -1.11 22.04 -4.34
N SER A 323 -1.50 21.55 -3.17
CA SER A 323 -2.69 21.98 -2.46
C SER A 323 -2.32 22.44 -1.07
N GLY A 324 -2.81 23.63 -0.70
CA GLY A 324 -2.75 24.13 0.68
C GLY A 324 -3.99 23.85 1.51
N ALA A 325 -4.93 23.06 0.98
CA ALA A 325 -6.14 22.74 1.72
C ALA A 325 -5.89 21.62 2.74
N SER A 326 -6.30 21.85 3.99
CA SER A 326 -6.29 20.82 5.04
C SER A 326 -7.25 19.68 4.67
N ILE A 327 -6.75 18.44 4.72
CA ILE A 327 -7.55 17.22 4.51
C ILE A 327 -8.59 17.12 5.62
N SER A 328 -9.84 16.81 5.27
CA SER A 328 -10.95 16.80 6.24
C SER A 328 -11.93 15.67 5.99
N THR A 329 -11.95 14.70 6.89
CA THR A 329 -12.91 13.58 6.94
C THR A 329 -14.19 13.91 7.72
N SER A 330 -14.31 15.14 8.26
CA SER A 330 -15.52 15.59 8.95
C SER A 330 -15.83 17.05 8.62
N PRO A 331 -17.05 17.40 8.16
CA PRO A 331 -17.39 18.77 7.78
C PRO A 331 -17.33 19.78 8.93
N SER A 332 -17.32 19.29 10.18
CA SER A 332 -17.52 20.07 11.42
C SER A 332 -16.35 19.98 12.40
N ARG A 333 -15.31 19.20 12.11
CA ARG A 333 -14.08 19.11 12.92
C ARG A 333 -12.88 19.06 11.99
N ALA A 334 -11.94 19.99 12.14
CA ALA A 334 -10.60 19.80 11.62
C ALA A 334 -10.09 18.49 12.21
N SER A 335 -9.86 17.47 11.37
CA SER A 335 -9.36 16.19 11.86
C SER A 335 -7.99 16.46 12.48
N ALA A 336 -7.86 16.18 13.78
CA ALA A 336 -6.59 16.22 14.49
C ALA A 336 -5.68 15.03 14.10
N SER A 337 -6.13 14.18 13.17
CA SER A 337 -5.37 13.06 12.63
C SER A 337 -4.52 13.50 11.44
N SER A 338 -3.22 13.22 11.49
CA SER A 338 -2.31 13.28 10.34
C SER A 338 -2.38 12.01 9.47
N ALA A 339 -3.09 10.98 9.93
CA ALA A 339 -3.11 9.66 9.32
C ALA A 339 -4.48 9.26 8.76
N TYR A 340 -4.49 8.73 7.53
CA TYR A 340 -5.71 8.40 6.77
C TYR A 340 -5.56 7.07 6.02
N PHE A 341 -6.67 6.37 5.79
CA PHE A 341 -6.71 5.36 4.72
C PHE A 341 -6.70 6.09 3.38
N ILE A 342 -5.81 5.66 2.49
CA ILE A 342 -5.65 6.26 1.17
C ILE A 342 -6.38 5.41 0.15
N PHE A 343 -7.28 6.04 -0.58
CA PHE A 343 -8.04 5.45 -1.68
C PHE A 343 -7.44 5.93 -2.99
N LEU A 344 -7.33 5.03 -3.97
CA LEU A 344 -6.88 5.36 -5.31
C LEU A 344 -7.79 4.66 -6.32
N ALA A 345 -8.43 5.44 -7.20
CA ALA A 345 -9.44 4.93 -8.11
C ALA A 345 -9.33 5.55 -9.51
N THR A 346 -9.82 4.82 -10.51
CA THR A 346 -10.03 5.32 -11.86
C THR A 346 -11.47 5.10 -12.30
N GLY A 347 -11.96 5.97 -13.17
CA GLY A 347 -13.30 5.83 -13.73
C GLY A 347 -13.54 6.69 -14.96
N PRO A 348 -14.67 6.47 -15.66
CA PRO A 348 -15.03 7.25 -16.83
C PRO A 348 -15.55 8.65 -16.45
N THR A 349 -15.48 9.57 -17.40
CA THR A 349 -16.10 10.90 -17.32
C THR A 349 -17.16 11.04 -18.41
N GLN A 350 -18.14 11.90 -18.18
CA GLN A 350 -19.07 12.36 -19.20
C GLN A 350 -18.37 13.38 -20.12
N ALA A 351 -19.02 13.75 -21.24
CA ALA A 351 -18.45 14.71 -22.20
C ALA A 351 -18.08 16.07 -21.57
N ASN A 352 -18.87 16.53 -20.59
CA ASN A 352 -18.63 17.76 -19.84
C ASN A 352 -17.53 17.64 -18.76
N GLY A 353 -16.89 16.48 -18.61
CA GLY A 353 -15.86 16.23 -17.59
C GLY A 353 -16.42 15.81 -16.22
N GLN A 354 -17.74 15.65 -16.06
CA GLN A 354 -18.31 15.11 -14.82
C GLN A 354 -17.93 13.64 -14.65
N ILE A 355 -17.46 13.28 -13.45
CA ILE A 355 -17.10 11.90 -13.14
C ILE A 355 -18.32 10.99 -13.07
N GLN A 356 -18.13 9.74 -13.45
CA GLN A 356 -19.10 8.67 -13.26
C GLN A 356 -18.61 7.69 -12.18
N GLN A 357 -19.43 6.70 -11.85
CA GLN A 357 -19.01 5.64 -10.93
C GLN A 357 -17.80 4.88 -11.51
N HIS A 358 -16.82 4.59 -10.65
CA HIS A 358 -15.68 3.74 -10.99
C HIS A 358 -16.15 2.31 -11.30
N ILE A 359 -15.51 1.64 -12.26
CA ILE A 359 -15.90 0.29 -12.71
C ILE A 359 -15.30 -0.79 -11.80
N LYS A 360 -14.15 -0.51 -11.18
CA LYS A 360 -13.44 -1.40 -10.27
C LYS A 360 -13.40 -0.78 -8.88
N ASN A 361 -13.42 -1.63 -7.85
CA ASN A 361 -13.25 -1.17 -6.47
C ASN A 361 -11.95 -0.36 -6.33
N PRO A 362 -11.97 0.73 -5.55
CA PRO A 362 -10.79 1.53 -5.29
C PRO A 362 -9.71 0.69 -4.62
N LEU A 363 -8.45 1.02 -4.92
CA LEU A 363 -7.30 0.51 -4.19
C LEU A 363 -7.25 1.22 -2.83
N ILE A 364 -7.12 0.47 -1.73
CA ILE A 364 -7.14 1.04 -0.37
C ILE A 364 -5.89 0.58 0.40
N THR A 365 -5.30 1.47 1.20
CA THR A 365 -4.19 1.09 2.08
C THR A 365 -4.64 0.12 3.19
N ALA A 366 -3.77 -0.79 3.59
CA ALA A 366 -4.05 -1.76 4.66
C ALA A 366 -4.22 -1.10 6.04
N THR A 367 -3.53 0.02 6.25
CA THR A 367 -3.50 0.79 7.49
C THR A 367 -3.66 2.27 7.18
N LYS A 368 -3.94 3.07 8.21
CA LYS A 368 -3.83 4.52 8.11
C LYS A 368 -2.38 4.92 7.86
N ILE A 369 -2.20 5.87 6.95
CA ILE A 369 -0.91 6.41 6.53
C ILE A 369 -0.82 7.86 6.99
N ASP A 370 0.23 8.18 7.74
CA ASP A 370 0.62 9.57 7.99
C ASP A 370 1.41 10.10 6.79
N LEU A 371 0.82 11.05 6.07
CA LEU A 371 1.42 11.62 4.86
C LEU A 371 2.61 12.55 5.15
N SER A 372 2.86 12.90 6.42
CA SER A 372 4.05 13.64 6.85
C SER A 372 5.28 12.75 7.00
N ILE A 373 5.10 11.43 7.04
CA ILE A 373 6.19 10.45 7.18
C ILE A 373 6.48 9.82 5.82
N TYR A 374 7.75 9.79 5.44
CA TYR A 374 8.19 9.13 4.22
C TYR A 374 8.12 7.60 4.41
N GLY A 375 7.31 6.93 3.59
CA GLY A 375 7.16 5.48 3.60
C GLY A 375 6.53 4.96 2.31
N SER A 376 6.76 3.69 2.00
CA SER A 376 6.10 3.00 0.87
C SER A 376 5.27 1.86 1.44
N THR A 377 3.94 1.89 1.27
CA THR A 377 3.05 0.84 1.77
C THR A 377 2.42 0.05 0.64
N LYS A 378 2.32 -1.26 0.81
CA LYS A 378 1.60 -2.14 -0.11
C LYS A 378 0.10 -1.86 -0.04
N ALA A 379 -0.59 -2.03 -1.17
CA ALA A 379 -2.04 -2.11 -1.18
C ALA A 379 -2.52 -3.30 -0.36
N ALA A 380 -3.57 -3.09 0.44
CA ALA A 380 -4.42 -4.19 0.84
C ALA A 380 -5.40 -4.46 -0.31
N SER A 381 -5.62 -5.73 -0.62
CA SER A 381 -6.72 -6.14 -1.50
C SER A 381 -8.01 -5.41 -1.09
N GLY A 382 -8.69 -4.78 -2.05
CA GLY A 382 -9.88 -3.94 -1.83
C GLY A 382 -11.14 -4.71 -1.41
N SER A 383 -11.01 -6.01 -1.09
CA SER A 383 -12.09 -6.88 -0.68
C SER A 383 -12.13 -6.97 0.86
N SER A 384 -13.22 -6.52 1.48
CA SER A 384 -13.41 -6.62 2.93
C SER A 384 -13.26 -8.06 3.41
N SER A 385 -12.62 -8.24 4.58
CA SER A 385 -12.40 -9.57 5.18
C SER A 385 -13.70 -10.35 5.40
N LEU A 386 -14.83 -9.66 5.61
CA LEU A 386 -16.15 -10.26 5.72
C LEU A 386 -16.67 -10.81 4.38
N VAL A 387 -16.38 -10.14 3.25
CA VAL A 387 -16.75 -10.59 1.91
C VAL A 387 -15.95 -11.82 1.52
N LEU A 388 -14.64 -11.81 1.78
CA LEU A 388 -13.77 -12.96 1.54
C LEU A 388 -14.17 -14.14 2.45
N GLY A 389 -14.50 -13.87 3.71
CA GLY A 389 -14.99 -14.87 4.66
C GLY A 389 -16.33 -15.48 4.24
N HIS A 390 -17.27 -14.67 3.72
CA HIS A 390 -18.52 -15.15 3.12
C HIS A 390 -18.25 -16.15 1.99
N GLY A 391 -17.42 -15.77 1.02
CA GLY A 391 -17.07 -16.64 -0.12
C GLY A 391 -16.43 -17.95 0.33
N ALA A 392 -15.46 -17.87 1.25
CA ALA A 392 -14.78 -19.05 1.80
C ALA A 392 -15.75 -20.02 2.50
N LEU A 393 -16.63 -19.52 3.37
CA LEU A 393 -17.61 -20.35 4.07
C LEU A 393 -18.63 -20.97 3.10
N MET A 394 -19.06 -20.23 2.07
CA MET A 394 -19.96 -20.77 1.04
C MET A 394 -19.29 -21.90 0.24
N LEU A 395 -18.02 -21.76 -0.13
CA LEU A 395 -17.29 -22.84 -0.79
C LEU A 395 -17.14 -24.07 0.13
N ILE A 396 -16.77 -23.88 1.39
CA ILE A 396 -16.66 -24.99 2.36
C ILE A 396 -18.02 -25.69 2.50
N ALA A 397 -19.10 -24.95 2.73
CA ALA A 397 -20.43 -25.52 2.94
C ALA A 397 -20.90 -26.37 1.74
N TRP A 398 -20.77 -25.84 0.53
CA TRP A 398 -21.37 -26.46 -0.66
C TRP A 398 -20.45 -27.44 -1.39
N MET A 399 -19.13 -27.22 -1.39
CA MET A 399 -18.17 -28.13 -2.03
C MET A 399 -17.80 -29.33 -1.14
N THR A 400 -17.93 -29.20 0.19
CA THR A 400 -17.57 -30.28 1.12
C THR A 400 -18.79 -30.85 1.82
N THR A 401 -19.27 -30.22 2.89
CA THR A 401 -20.27 -30.81 3.80
C THR A 401 -21.57 -31.13 3.07
N GLY A 402 -22.03 -30.23 2.20
CA GLY A 402 -23.23 -30.41 1.39
C GLY A 402 -23.09 -31.59 0.42
N THR A 403 -22.00 -31.60 -0.35
CA THR A 403 -21.76 -32.63 -1.37
C THR A 403 -21.53 -34.01 -0.75
N ILE A 404 -20.68 -34.10 0.28
CA ILE A 404 -20.38 -35.36 0.97
C ILE A 404 -21.64 -35.90 1.67
N GLY A 405 -22.42 -35.04 2.34
CA GLY A 405 -23.60 -35.49 3.05
C GLY A 405 -24.71 -36.00 2.11
N MET A 406 -24.87 -35.43 0.90
CA MET A 406 -25.79 -35.97 -0.11
C MET A 406 -25.30 -37.31 -0.69
N LEU A 407 -23.99 -37.45 -0.93
CA LEU A 407 -23.38 -38.70 -1.39
C LEU A 407 -23.57 -39.83 -0.38
N ILE A 408 -23.32 -39.58 0.91
CA ILE A 408 -23.53 -40.55 1.99
C ILE A 408 -25.00 -41.01 2.02
N ALA A 409 -25.95 -40.07 1.92
CA ALA A 409 -27.36 -40.41 1.90
C ALA A 409 -27.79 -41.22 0.68
N ARG A 410 -27.08 -41.15 -0.46
CA ARG A 410 -27.43 -41.90 -1.67
C ARG A 410 -26.75 -43.25 -1.74
N TYR A 411 -25.43 -43.31 -1.56
CA TYR A 411 -24.62 -44.49 -1.87
C TYR A 411 -24.23 -45.30 -0.62
N MET A 412 -24.09 -44.68 0.54
CA MET A 412 -23.55 -45.35 1.74
C MET A 412 -24.63 -46.00 2.63
N LYS A 413 -25.88 -46.08 2.17
CA LYS A 413 -26.98 -46.71 2.94
C LYS A 413 -26.73 -48.18 3.27
N ASN A 414 -26.04 -48.90 2.38
CA ASN A 414 -25.81 -50.34 2.48
C ASN A 414 -24.44 -50.72 3.04
N ALA A 415 -23.45 -49.82 2.95
CA ALA A 415 -22.10 -50.02 3.49
C ALA A 415 -22.05 -49.79 5.01
N ALA A 416 -22.71 -48.75 5.51
CA ALA A 416 -22.71 -48.42 6.93
C ALA A 416 -23.91 -49.05 7.66
N LYS A 417 -24.02 -50.38 7.63
CA LYS A 417 -25.08 -51.15 8.33
C LYS A 417 -24.91 -51.17 9.84
N GLU A 418 -23.76 -50.73 10.36
CA GLU A 418 -23.56 -50.55 11.78
C GLU A 418 -24.61 -49.58 12.34
N GLN A 419 -25.34 -50.05 13.34
CA GLN A 419 -26.36 -49.26 14.01
C GLN A 419 -25.75 -48.65 15.27
N TYR A 420 -25.79 -47.33 15.34
CA TYR A 420 -25.41 -46.59 16.54
C TYR A 420 -26.68 -45.94 17.10
N ALA A 421 -27.00 -46.22 18.38
CA ALA A 421 -28.22 -45.75 19.02
C ALA A 421 -29.53 -46.07 18.22
N GLY A 422 -29.60 -47.27 17.63
CA GLY A 422 -30.78 -47.72 16.86
C GLY A 422 -30.99 -47.04 15.51
N LYS A 423 -30.03 -46.22 15.05
CA LYS A 423 -30.04 -45.56 13.73
C LYS A 423 -28.80 -45.99 12.94
N GLY A 424 -28.93 -46.12 11.61
CA GLY A 424 -27.79 -46.43 10.75
C GLY A 424 -26.77 -45.30 10.74
N LEU A 425 -25.47 -45.62 10.79
CA LEU A 425 -24.39 -44.63 10.83
C LEU A 425 -24.44 -43.64 9.66
N TRP A 426 -24.79 -44.09 8.44
CA TRP A 426 -24.97 -43.21 7.28
C TRP A 426 -25.99 -42.09 7.53
N PHE A 427 -27.07 -42.39 8.28
CA PHE A 427 -28.14 -41.45 8.55
C PHE A 427 -27.67 -40.38 9.54
N LEU A 428 -26.91 -40.79 10.57
CA LEU A 428 -26.32 -39.86 11.53
C LEU A 428 -25.32 -38.93 10.85
N LEU A 429 -24.41 -39.48 10.02
CA LEU A 429 -23.43 -38.70 9.27
C LEU A 429 -24.09 -37.74 8.28
N HIS A 430 -25.13 -38.18 7.57
CA HIS A 430 -25.90 -37.31 6.69
C HIS A 430 -26.52 -36.14 7.46
N VAL A 431 -27.22 -36.41 8.56
CA VAL A 431 -27.86 -35.36 9.37
C VAL A 431 -26.82 -34.38 9.90
N PHE A 432 -25.70 -34.88 10.43
CA PHE A 432 -24.61 -34.05 10.92
C PHE A 432 -24.06 -33.10 9.85
N LEU A 433 -23.71 -33.64 8.67
CA LEU A 433 -23.16 -32.85 7.56
C LEU A 433 -24.18 -31.86 6.98
N MET A 434 -25.47 -32.23 6.91
CA MET A 434 -26.52 -31.32 6.45
C MET A 434 -26.76 -30.17 7.42
N ILE A 435 -26.80 -30.45 8.73
CA ILE A 435 -26.91 -29.40 9.75
C ILE A 435 -25.70 -28.46 9.67
N LEU A 436 -24.49 -29.02 9.56
CA LEU A 436 -23.27 -28.22 9.42
C LEU A 436 -23.31 -27.33 8.17
N THR A 437 -23.81 -27.86 7.05
CA THR A 437 -23.99 -27.10 5.79
C THR A 437 -24.92 -25.91 5.99
N VAL A 438 -26.08 -26.12 6.63
CA VAL A 438 -27.05 -25.04 6.91
C VAL A 438 -26.46 -24.00 7.87
N MET A 439 -25.74 -24.43 8.90
CA MET A 439 -25.08 -23.53 9.85
C MET A 439 -24.03 -22.65 9.18
N LEU A 440 -23.11 -23.24 8.40
CA LEU A 440 -22.08 -22.50 7.68
C LEU A 440 -22.70 -21.52 6.67
N THR A 441 -23.71 -21.96 5.92
CA THR A 441 -24.43 -21.09 4.98
C THR A 441 -25.10 -19.93 5.72
N SER A 442 -25.69 -20.17 6.90
CA SER A 442 -26.37 -19.14 7.71
C SER A 442 -25.39 -18.09 8.23
N ILE A 443 -24.24 -18.52 8.76
CA ILE A 443 -23.18 -17.62 9.22
C ILE A 443 -22.67 -16.77 8.05
N ALA A 444 -22.35 -17.39 6.92
CA ALA A 444 -21.87 -16.69 5.73
C ALA A 444 -22.90 -15.67 5.21
N PHE A 445 -24.19 -16.01 5.25
CA PHE A 445 -25.27 -15.12 4.85
C PHE A 445 -25.37 -13.90 5.79
N ILE A 446 -25.30 -14.12 7.11
CA ILE A 446 -25.30 -13.01 8.08
C ILE A 446 -24.08 -12.10 7.87
N MET A 447 -22.90 -12.67 7.63
CA MET A 447 -21.68 -11.89 7.39
C MET A 447 -21.83 -10.91 6.22
N ILE A 448 -22.33 -11.37 5.07
CA ILE A 448 -22.42 -10.49 3.90
C ILE A 448 -23.48 -9.39 4.08
N PHE A 449 -24.63 -9.69 4.69
CA PHE A 449 -25.63 -8.66 4.98
C PHE A 449 -25.17 -7.67 6.04
N SER A 450 -24.34 -8.11 6.99
CA SER A 450 -23.73 -7.21 7.98
C SER A 450 -22.71 -6.26 7.35
N GLU A 451 -22.01 -6.71 6.31
CA GLU A 451 -21.00 -5.89 5.65
C GLU A 451 -21.59 -4.88 4.66
N VAL A 452 -22.59 -5.31 3.88
CA VAL A 452 -23.28 -4.45 2.90
C VAL A 452 -24.26 -3.50 3.59
N ALA A 453 -24.86 -3.89 4.72
CA ALA A 453 -25.88 -3.13 5.46
C ALA A 453 -27.04 -2.64 4.57
N GLY A 454 -27.33 -3.37 3.48
CA GLY A 454 -28.26 -2.97 2.42
C GLY A 454 -28.35 -4.00 1.30
N TRP A 455 -28.91 -3.60 0.17
CA TRP A 455 -29.06 -4.45 -1.02
C TRP A 455 -28.18 -3.94 -2.17
N SER A 456 -27.34 -4.82 -2.71
CA SER A 456 -26.44 -4.52 -3.84
C SER A 456 -27.11 -4.81 -5.18
N SER A 457 -27.83 -3.84 -5.74
CA SER A 457 -28.53 -3.99 -7.03
C SER A 457 -27.61 -4.22 -8.24
N ASP A 458 -26.35 -3.86 -8.11
CA ASP A 458 -25.27 -3.97 -9.10
C ASP A 458 -24.65 -5.38 -9.16
N THR A 459 -24.87 -6.23 -8.16
CA THR A 459 -24.33 -7.61 -8.09
C THR A 459 -25.17 -8.65 -8.85
N GLY A 460 -26.11 -8.20 -9.68
CA GLY A 460 -26.90 -9.03 -10.58
C GLY A 460 -27.77 -10.08 -9.87
N ALA A 461 -27.81 -11.29 -10.41
CA ALA A 461 -28.67 -12.36 -9.91
C ALA A 461 -28.13 -13.09 -8.67
N HIS A 462 -26.86 -12.90 -8.31
CA HIS A 462 -26.22 -13.59 -7.18
C HIS A 462 -26.98 -13.46 -5.85
N PRO A 463 -27.31 -12.25 -5.35
CA PRO A 463 -27.99 -12.11 -4.06
C PRO A 463 -29.41 -12.68 -4.07
N VAL A 464 -30.11 -12.61 -5.22
CA VAL A 464 -31.46 -13.19 -5.38
C VAL A 464 -31.40 -14.70 -5.28
N LEU A 465 -30.51 -15.35 -6.03
CA LEU A 465 -30.34 -16.80 -5.99
C LEU A 465 -29.84 -17.26 -4.61
N GLY A 466 -28.93 -16.52 -3.99
CA GLY A 466 -28.45 -16.80 -2.63
C GLY A 466 -29.56 -16.77 -1.58
N CYS A 467 -30.49 -15.81 -1.66
CA CYS A 467 -31.65 -15.75 -0.77
C CYS A 467 -32.58 -16.97 -0.96
N ILE A 468 -32.84 -17.37 -2.21
CA ILE A 468 -33.68 -18.55 -2.50
C ILE A 468 -33.01 -19.82 -1.95
N VAL A 469 -31.70 -19.99 -2.20
CA VAL A 469 -30.92 -21.13 -1.68
C VAL A 469 -30.96 -21.17 -0.16
N MET A 470 -30.80 -20.02 0.51
CA MET A 470 -30.87 -19.92 1.97
C MET A 470 -32.23 -20.39 2.49
N ILE A 471 -33.33 -19.83 1.97
CA ILE A 471 -34.69 -20.17 2.40
C ILE A 471 -34.97 -21.66 2.23
N LEU A 472 -34.66 -22.21 1.05
CA LEU A 472 -34.91 -23.63 0.77
C LEU A 472 -34.04 -24.55 1.64
N SER A 473 -32.77 -24.17 1.88
CA SER A 473 -31.85 -24.93 2.74
C SER A 473 -32.27 -24.90 4.20
N PHE A 474 -32.78 -23.77 4.68
CA PHE A 474 -33.29 -23.63 6.04
C PHE A 474 -34.56 -24.45 6.25
N LEU A 475 -35.45 -24.53 5.25
CA LEU A 475 -36.68 -25.34 5.32
C LEU A 475 -36.43 -26.86 5.26
N GLN A 476 -35.29 -27.31 4.72
CA GLN A 476 -34.99 -28.74 4.57
C GLN A 476 -35.00 -29.52 5.90
N PRO A 477 -34.26 -29.08 6.95
CA PRO A 477 -34.29 -29.73 8.26
C PRO A 477 -35.70 -29.80 8.87
N PHE A 478 -36.51 -28.74 8.76
CA PHE A 478 -37.88 -28.75 9.29
C PHE A 478 -38.76 -29.78 8.56
N GLY A 479 -38.64 -29.86 7.23
CA GLY A 479 -39.29 -30.93 6.46
C GLY A 479 -38.83 -32.32 6.92
N ALA A 480 -37.55 -32.48 7.22
CA ALA A 480 -36.98 -33.74 7.71
C ALA A 480 -37.45 -34.13 9.13
N LEU A 481 -37.85 -33.17 9.98
CA LEU A 481 -38.47 -33.46 11.29
C LEU A 481 -39.87 -34.08 11.13
N LEU A 482 -40.58 -33.74 10.05
CA LEU A 482 -41.90 -34.29 9.72
C LEU A 482 -41.83 -35.64 8.98
N ARG A 483 -40.66 -36.30 9.00
CA ARG A 483 -40.41 -37.57 8.31
C ARG A 483 -41.32 -38.68 8.87
N PRO A 484 -42.20 -39.29 8.05
CA PRO A 484 -43.10 -40.37 8.48
C PRO A 484 -42.35 -41.62 8.95
N ALA A 485 -43.01 -42.52 9.70
CA ALA A 485 -42.41 -43.80 10.12
C ALA A 485 -41.99 -44.66 8.91
N PRO A 486 -41.01 -45.59 9.06
CA PRO A 486 -40.50 -46.39 7.95
C PRO A 486 -41.57 -47.18 7.17
N ASN A 487 -42.63 -47.63 7.84
CA ASN A 487 -43.71 -48.44 7.27
C ASN A 487 -44.96 -47.62 6.87
N ASP A 488 -44.88 -46.29 6.91
CA ASP A 488 -46.01 -45.41 6.58
C ASP A 488 -46.21 -45.30 5.05
N LYS A 489 -47.46 -45.39 4.58
CA LYS A 489 -47.83 -45.28 3.15
C LYS A 489 -47.39 -43.95 2.52
N ARG A 490 -47.32 -42.86 3.30
CA ARG A 490 -46.93 -41.52 2.83
C ARG A 490 -45.41 -41.32 2.77
N ARG A 491 -44.62 -42.30 3.24
CA ARG A 491 -43.15 -42.20 3.27
C ARG A 491 -42.52 -41.99 1.90
N PHE A 492 -43.12 -42.54 0.85
CA PHE A 492 -42.69 -42.33 -0.53
C PHE A 492 -42.79 -40.85 -0.95
N ILE A 493 -43.87 -40.15 -0.58
CA ILE A 493 -44.09 -38.73 -0.89
C ILE A 493 -43.00 -37.88 -0.24
N PHE A 494 -42.72 -38.15 1.04
CA PHE A 494 -41.63 -37.50 1.76
C PHE A 494 -40.28 -37.71 1.06
N ASN A 495 -39.94 -38.94 0.70
CA ASN A 495 -38.65 -39.24 0.07
C ASN A 495 -38.48 -38.48 -1.26
N TRP A 496 -39.53 -38.42 -2.09
CA TRP A 496 -39.51 -37.66 -3.34
C TRP A 496 -39.44 -36.17 -3.11
N ALA A 497 -40.27 -35.60 -2.24
CA ALA A 497 -40.28 -34.17 -1.95
C ALA A 497 -38.94 -33.70 -1.35
N HIS A 498 -38.43 -34.43 -0.36
CA HIS A 498 -37.15 -34.14 0.29
C HIS A 498 -35.98 -34.24 -0.70
N GLY A 499 -35.96 -35.29 -1.55
CA GLY A 499 -34.93 -35.47 -2.56
C GLY A 499 -34.98 -34.44 -3.70
N LEU A 500 -36.18 -34.11 -4.19
CA LEU A 500 -36.37 -33.12 -5.24
C LEU A 500 -35.97 -31.71 -4.77
N ASN A 501 -36.39 -31.32 -3.56
CA ASN A 501 -35.98 -30.04 -2.98
C ASN A 501 -34.47 -29.96 -2.81
N ALA A 502 -33.82 -31.04 -2.36
CA ALA A 502 -32.35 -31.09 -2.27
C ALA A 502 -31.66 -30.92 -3.63
N LEU A 503 -32.21 -31.52 -4.70
CA LEU A 503 -31.69 -31.36 -6.06
C LEU A 503 -31.81 -29.91 -6.55
N VAL A 504 -32.98 -29.28 -6.36
CA VAL A 504 -33.21 -27.87 -6.73
C VAL A 504 -32.23 -26.96 -5.99
N ILE A 505 -32.09 -27.14 -4.68
CA ILE A 505 -31.13 -26.39 -3.86
C ILE A 505 -29.71 -26.53 -4.40
N LYS A 506 -29.26 -27.76 -4.71
CA LYS A 506 -27.90 -28.00 -5.22
C LYS A 506 -27.67 -27.27 -6.55
N VAL A 507 -28.60 -27.34 -7.50
CA VAL A 507 -28.47 -26.66 -8.80
C VAL A 507 -28.41 -25.14 -8.63
N LEU A 508 -29.27 -24.57 -7.79
CA LEU A 508 -29.26 -23.12 -7.51
C LEU A 508 -27.98 -22.69 -6.77
N ALA A 509 -27.49 -23.50 -5.84
CA ALA A 509 -26.25 -23.24 -5.12
C ALA A 509 -25.05 -23.24 -6.08
N VAL A 510 -24.99 -24.18 -7.04
CA VAL A 510 -23.97 -24.18 -8.10
C VAL A 510 -23.97 -22.86 -8.86
N ALA A 511 -25.13 -22.46 -9.39
CA ALA A 511 -25.26 -21.21 -10.15
C ALA A 511 -24.84 -20.00 -9.30
N THR A 512 -25.26 -19.97 -8.02
CA THR A 512 -24.92 -18.89 -7.08
C THR A 512 -23.41 -18.80 -6.83
N LEU A 513 -22.72 -19.94 -6.71
CA LEU A 513 -21.27 -19.97 -6.51
C LEU A 513 -20.50 -19.49 -7.74
N PHE A 514 -20.93 -19.85 -8.95
CA PHE A 514 -20.32 -19.32 -10.17
C PHE A 514 -20.43 -17.79 -10.25
N LEU A 515 -21.62 -17.25 -10.00
CA LEU A 515 -21.82 -15.79 -9.98
C LEU A 515 -20.99 -15.13 -8.88
N GLY A 516 -20.92 -15.75 -7.69
CA GLY A 516 -20.11 -15.22 -6.58
C GLY A 516 -18.62 -15.19 -6.91
N LEU A 517 -18.08 -16.25 -7.52
CA LEU A 517 -16.68 -16.31 -7.93
C LEU A 517 -16.36 -15.29 -9.04
N GLN A 518 -17.29 -15.01 -9.94
CA GLN A 518 -17.11 -13.95 -10.96
C GLN A 518 -17.03 -12.55 -10.35
N LEU A 519 -17.66 -12.33 -9.19
CA LEU A 519 -17.58 -11.05 -8.47
C LEU A 519 -16.27 -10.90 -7.70
N VAL A 520 -15.72 -12.01 -7.18
CA VAL A 520 -14.49 -12.00 -6.38
C VAL A 520 -13.24 -12.08 -7.25
N ASP A 521 -13.27 -12.80 -8.36
CA ASP A 521 -12.11 -12.98 -9.22
C ASP A 521 -11.82 -11.69 -10.00
N THR A 522 -10.81 -10.94 -9.54
CA THR A 522 -10.35 -9.69 -10.18
C THR A 522 -9.38 -9.93 -11.33
N SER A 523 -9.00 -11.19 -11.58
CA SER A 523 -8.08 -11.52 -12.67
C SER A 523 -8.74 -11.31 -14.04
N SER A 524 -7.93 -10.89 -15.02
CA SER A 524 -8.39 -10.69 -16.39
C SER A 524 -8.86 -11.98 -17.06
N ASN A 525 -8.40 -13.14 -16.57
CA ASN A 525 -8.67 -14.44 -17.17
C ASN A 525 -9.80 -15.23 -16.48
N GLN A 526 -10.39 -14.72 -15.39
CA GLN A 526 -11.49 -15.36 -14.66
C GLN A 526 -11.21 -16.84 -14.37
N TRP A 527 -10.08 -17.13 -13.74
CA TRP A 527 -9.63 -18.51 -13.51
C TRP A 527 -10.43 -19.24 -12.43
N MET A 528 -10.97 -18.55 -11.42
CA MET A 528 -11.69 -19.21 -10.33
C MET A 528 -12.99 -19.88 -10.80
N PRO A 529 -13.86 -19.22 -11.60
CA PRO A 529 -15.01 -19.90 -12.21
C PRO A 529 -14.62 -21.11 -13.07
N LYS A 530 -13.46 -21.08 -13.75
CA LYS A 530 -12.97 -22.22 -14.56
C LYS A 530 -12.57 -23.40 -13.68
N VAL A 531 -11.87 -23.15 -12.58
CA VAL A 531 -11.52 -24.19 -11.58
C VAL A 531 -12.79 -24.76 -10.94
N MET A 532 -13.79 -23.92 -10.66
CA MET A 532 -15.10 -24.36 -10.18
C MET A 532 -15.81 -25.26 -11.20
N GLY A 533 -15.72 -24.96 -12.50
CA GLY A 533 -16.16 -25.85 -13.56
C GLY A 533 -15.46 -27.21 -13.54
N GLY A 534 -14.15 -27.23 -13.31
CA GLY A 534 -13.37 -28.46 -13.11
C GLY A 534 -13.85 -29.28 -11.92
N PHE A 535 -14.14 -28.64 -10.78
CA PHE A 535 -14.69 -29.29 -9.60
C PHE A 535 -16.05 -29.95 -9.87
N TYR A 536 -16.97 -29.28 -10.57
CA TYR A 536 -18.26 -29.90 -10.90
C TYR A 536 -18.11 -31.03 -11.93
N GLY A 537 -17.14 -30.92 -12.85
CA GLY A 537 -16.78 -32.03 -13.73
C GLY A 537 -16.28 -33.25 -12.94
N TRP A 538 -15.43 -33.03 -11.93
CA TRP A 538 -14.99 -34.05 -10.99
C TRP A 538 -16.16 -34.65 -10.20
N GLU A 539 -17.07 -33.83 -9.70
CA GLU A 539 -18.27 -34.27 -8.99
C GLU A 539 -19.14 -35.19 -9.87
N VAL A 540 -19.45 -34.77 -11.09
CA VAL A 540 -20.25 -35.56 -12.04
C VAL A 540 -19.56 -36.88 -12.39
N LEU A 541 -18.25 -36.87 -12.62
CA LEU A 541 -17.47 -38.07 -12.90
C LEU A 541 -17.62 -39.11 -11.77
N PHE A 542 -17.49 -38.68 -10.51
CA PHE A 542 -17.63 -39.57 -9.37
C PHE A 542 -19.06 -40.08 -9.17
N TYR A 543 -20.08 -39.27 -9.44
CA TYR A 543 -21.47 -39.76 -9.46
C TYR A 543 -21.65 -40.87 -10.49
N ILE A 544 -21.08 -40.73 -11.69
CA ILE A 544 -21.14 -41.78 -12.73
C ILE A 544 -20.41 -43.04 -12.25
N ILE A 545 -19.20 -42.92 -11.71
CA ILE A 545 -18.42 -44.05 -11.18
C ILE A 545 -19.22 -44.79 -10.09
N LEU A 546 -19.78 -44.06 -9.12
CA LEU A 546 -20.56 -44.63 -8.02
C LEU A 546 -21.85 -45.29 -8.51
N GLU A 547 -22.53 -44.72 -9.50
CA GLU A 547 -23.74 -45.29 -10.10
C GLU A 547 -23.43 -46.57 -10.89
N VAL A 548 -22.34 -46.59 -11.67
CA VAL A 548 -21.86 -47.79 -12.38
C VAL A 548 -21.47 -48.88 -11.39
N ASN A 549 -20.70 -48.53 -10.34
CA ASN A 549 -20.29 -49.46 -9.29
C ASN A 549 -21.50 -50.05 -8.54
N ALA A 550 -22.50 -49.21 -8.21
CA ALA A 550 -23.73 -49.67 -7.56
C ALA A 550 -24.50 -50.70 -8.41
N ARG A 551 -24.65 -50.45 -9.72
CA ARG A 551 -25.34 -51.35 -10.65
C ARG A 551 -24.56 -52.63 -10.93
N TRP A 552 -23.22 -52.55 -10.98
CA TRP A 552 -22.36 -53.71 -11.18
C TRP A 552 -22.46 -54.68 -9.99
N ASN A 553 -22.47 -54.13 -8.78
CA ASN A 553 -22.57 -54.91 -7.54
C ASN A 553 -23.98 -55.47 -7.27
N GLU A 554 -25.00 -55.04 -7.99
CA GLU A 554 -26.35 -55.62 -7.94
C GLU A 554 -26.44 -56.93 -8.74
N LYS A 555 -25.50 -57.16 -9.68
CA LYS A 555 -25.41 -58.36 -10.52
C LYS A 555 -24.43 -59.43 -10.03
N ALA A 556 -23.54 -59.10 -9.08
CA ALA A 556 -22.54 -60.04 -8.54
C ALA A 556 -23.12 -60.85 -7.36
N VAL A 557 -23.10 -62.18 -7.48
CA VAL A 557 -23.56 -63.13 -6.46
C VAL A 557 -22.74 -62.99 -5.17
N TYR A 558 -23.42 -63.16 -4.04
CA TYR A 558 -22.90 -63.07 -2.67
C TYR A 558 -21.68 -63.97 -2.44
N GLU A 559 -20.47 -63.41 -2.45
CA GLU A 559 -19.37 -64.00 -1.66
C GLU A 559 -18.41 -63.02 -0.98
N GLU A 560 -18.37 -61.71 -1.29
CA GLU A 560 -17.40 -60.83 -0.61
C GLU A 560 -17.95 -59.46 -0.21
N VAL A 561 -18.74 -59.44 0.86
CA VAL A 561 -19.17 -58.19 1.53
C VAL A 561 -17.97 -57.33 1.97
N TYR A 562 -16.84 -57.96 2.33
CA TYR A 562 -15.62 -57.26 2.75
C TYR A 562 -14.91 -56.53 1.59
N LYS A 563 -14.78 -57.15 0.39
CA LYS A 563 -14.18 -56.49 -0.79
C LYS A 563 -15.05 -55.34 -1.30
N LYS A 564 -16.38 -55.46 -1.20
CA LYS A 564 -17.32 -54.38 -1.55
C LYS A 564 -17.19 -53.16 -0.64
N LEU A 565 -17.02 -53.36 0.67
CA LEU A 565 -16.85 -52.28 1.63
C LEU A 565 -15.54 -51.51 1.40
N GLN A 566 -14.47 -52.23 1.06
CA GLN A 566 -13.15 -51.66 0.78
C GLN A 566 -13.15 -50.82 -0.50
N SER A 567 -13.84 -51.26 -1.57
CA SER A 567 -13.89 -50.51 -2.83
C SER A 567 -14.69 -49.21 -2.71
N GLU A 568 -15.86 -49.24 -2.06
CA GLU A 568 -16.70 -48.04 -1.84
C GLU A 568 -16.00 -47.00 -0.95
N SER A 569 -15.26 -47.46 0.07
CA SER A 569 -14.47 -46.59 0.95
C SER A 569 -13.31 -45.91 0.21
N VAL A 570 -12.59 -46.64 -0.65
CA VAL A 570 -11.50 -46.08 -1.47
C VAL A 570 -12.01 -45.03 -2.46
N ILE A 571 -13.16 -45.28 -3.10
CA ILE A 571 -13.79 -44.31 -4.01
C ILE A 571 -14.17 -43.03 -3.24
N LEU A 572 -14.76 -43.16 -2.05
CA LEU A 572 -15.14 -42.02 -1.22
C LEU A 572 -13.93 -41.20 -0.76
N VAL A 573 -12.85 -41.86 -0.31
CA VAL A 573 -11.62 -41.17 0.09
C VAL A 573 -11.01 -40.42 -1.09
N THR A 574 -10.95 -41.05 -2.27
CA THR A 574 -10.43 -40.41 -3.49
C THR A 574 -11.25 -39.17 -3.85
N PHE A 575 -12.59 -39.28 -3.78
CA PHE A 575 -13.50 -38.18 -4.01
C PHE A 575 -13.23 -37.00 -3.07
N VAL A 576 -13.11 -37.28 -1.77
CA VAL A 576 -12.86 -36.26 -0.74
C VAL A 576 -11.50 -35.58 -0.94
N CYS A 577 -10.45 -36.33 -1.29
CA CYS A 577 -9.14 -35.76 -1.60
C CYS A 577 -9.19 -34.82 -2.81
N GLY A 578 -9.88 -35.21 -3.88
CA GLY A 578 -10.08 -34.34 -5.05
C GLY A 578 -10.85 -33.07 -4.70
N ASN A 579 -11.96 -33.19 -3.94
CA ASN A 579 -12.73 -32.03 -3.48
C ASN A 579 -11.88 -31.07 -2.65
N LEU A 580 -11.03 -31.60 -1.77
CA LEU A 580 -10.14 -30.80 -0.95
C LEU A 580 -9.11 -30.05 -1.80
N ALA A 581 -8.55 -30.67 -2.84
CA ALA A 581 -7.61 -30.01 -3.74
C ALA A 581 -8.26 -28.82 -4.48
N PHE A 582 -9.46 -29.01 -5.05
CA PHE A 582 -10.20 -27.92 -5.70
C PHE A 582 -10.60 -26.82 -4.71
N LEU A 583 -11.06 -27.19 -3.51
CA LEU A 583 -11.41 -26.24 -2.47
C LEU A 583 -10.21 -25.39 -2.06
N ILE A 584 -9.06 -26.02 -1.77
CA ILE A 584 -7.85 -25.30 -1.38
C ILE A 584 -7.43 -24.32 -2.47
N ALA A 585 -7.45 -24.74 -3.75
CA ALA A 585 -7.13 -23.86 -4.86
C ALA A 585 -8.03 -22.61 -4.89
N LEU A 586 -9.34 -22.79 -4.73
CA LEU A 586 -10.29 -21.66 -4.71
C LEU A 586 -10.15 -20.80 -3.46
N LEU A 587 -9.91 -21.38 -2.29
CA LEU A 587 -9.69 -20.62 -1.04
C LEU A 587 -8.40 -19.78 -1.11
N VAL A 588 -7.33 -20.32 -1.69
CA VAL A 588 -6.10 -19.56 -1.97
C VAL A 588 -6.40 -18.42 -2.94
N GLY A 589 -7.21 -18.67 -3.97
CA GLY A 589 -7.64 -17.64 -4.90
C GLY A 589 -8.40 -16.50 -4.20
N ILE A 590 -9.39 -16.83 -3.38
CA ILE A 590 -10.14 -15.84 -2.59
C ILE A 590 -9.20 -15.04 -1.69
N GLY A 591 -8.23 -15.68 -1.03
CA GLY A 591 -7.27 -15.00 -0.16
C GLY A 591 -6.28 -14.08 -0.90
N GLN A 592 -6.17 -14.20 -2.22
CA GLN A 592 -5.36 -13.33 -3.07
C GLN A 592 -6.17 -12.20 -3.74
N SER A 593 -7.51 -12.25 -3.65
CA SER A 593 -8.44 -11.23 -4.16
C SER A 593 -8.74 -10.16 -3.12
#